data_AF-A0A850G6W2-F1
#
_entry.id   AF-A0A850G6W2-F1
#
_cell.length_a   1.000
_cell.length_b   1.000
_cell.length_c   1.000
_cell.angle_alpha   90.00
_cell.angle_beta   90.00
_cell.angle_gamma   90.00
#
_symmetry.space_group_name_H-M   'P 1'
#
loop_
_entity.id
_entity.type
_entity.pdbx_description
1 polymer ?
#
loop_
_entity_poly.entity_id
_entity_poly.type
_entity_poly.pdbx_seq_one_letter_code
_entity_poly.pdbx_strand_id
1 'polypeptide(L)'
;MATKLLSTLTLLSVLVLGEGCGEHRLDGDCDGMCQPYGPTRPGVGECKDGMCTPTFGECITKDEITTCSEACEVQGSVCVENGCAGGTYLIYAVEEWCEEHDDGSTNISHGCEEPVDWQVNSTVECCCAQ
;
A
#
# COMPACT_ATOMS: atom_id res chain seq x y z
N MET A 1 -49.43 23.11 -37.30
CA MET A 1 -49.55 22.25 -38.50
C MET A 1 -48.50 21.16 -38.39
N ALA A 2 -48.96 19.93 -38.30
CA ALA A 2 -48.16 18.72 -38.12
C ALA A 2 -47.55 18.29 -39.46
N THR A 3 -46.30 17.84 -39.46
CA THR A 3 -45.73 17.14 -40.62
C THR A 3 -44.77 16.01 -40.20
N LYS A 4 -45.31 14.79 -40.30
CA LYS A 4 -44.68 13.53 -40.74
C LYS A 4 -43.59 12.85 -39.88
N LEU A 5 -44.08 11.88 -39.10
CA LEU A 5 -43.46 10.56 -38.92
C LEU A 5 -43.37 9.81 -40.25
N LEU A 6 -42.21 9.23 -40.57
CA LEU A 6 -42.00 7.99 -41.35
C LEU A 6 -40.47 7.71 -41.33
N SER A 7 -40.02 6.76 -40.53
CA SER A 7 -39.73 5.36 -40.93
C SER A 7 -38.50 5.23 -41.83
N THR A 8 -37.36 4.86 -41.24
CA THR A 8 -36.48 3.81 -41.77
C THR A 8 -35.50 3.35 -40.70
N LEU A 9 -35.68 2.10 -40.28
CA LEU A 9 -34.66 1.25 -39.67
C LEU A 9 -33.40 1.26 -40.53
N THR A 10 -32.26 1.60 -39.96
CA THR A 10 -30.97 1.14 -40.46
C THR A 10 -30.15 0.62 -39.28
N LEU A 11 -30.28 -0.69 -39.06
CA LEU A 11 -29.30 -1.46 -38.30
C LEU A 11 -27.93 -1.28 -38.99
N LEU A 12 -26.98 -0.64 -38.33
CA LEU A 12 -25.56 -0.85 -38.59
C LEU A 12 -24.93 -1.41 -37.32
N SER A 13 -24.89 -2.74 -37.29
CA SER A 13 -24.02 -3.53 -36.44
C SER A 13 -22.58 -3.22 -36.79
N VAL A 14 -21.84 -2.57 -35.89
CA VAL A 14 -20.39 -2.69 -35.86
C VAL A 14 -20.06 -3.46 -34.59
N LEU A 15 -19.91 -4.77 -34.77
CA LEU A 15 -19.16 -5.63 -33.86
C LEU A 15 -17.72 -5.09 -33.83
N VAL A 16 -17.41 -4.21 -32.89
CA VAL A 16 -16.03 -4.07 -32.44
C VAL A 16 -15.80 -5.24 -31.52
N LEU A 17 -15.11 -6.23 -32.08
CA LEU A 17 -14.55 -7.37 -31.37
C LEU A 17 -13.98 -6.87 -30.06
N GLY A 18 -14.50 -7.42 -28.96
CA GLY A 18 -13.84 -7.33 -27.67
C GLY A 18 -12.39 -7.74 -27.87
N GLU A 19 -11.49 -6.78 -27.73
CA GLU A 19 -10.24 -7.05 -27.04
C GLU A 19 -10.70 -7.65 -25.72
N GLY A 20 -10.62 -8.99 -25.64
CA GLY A 20 -10.70 -9.64 -24.36
C GLY A 20 -9.61 -8.99 -23.53
N CYS A 21 -9.99 -8.06 -22.66
CA CYS A 21 -9.37 -7.96 -21.36
C CYS A 21 -9.36 -9.40 -20.88
N GLY A 22 -8.22 -10.06 -21.02
CA GLY A 22 -8.09 -11.44 -20.62
C GLY A 22 -8.67 -11.49 -19.23
N GLU A 23 -9.65 -12.37 -19.01
CA GLU A 23 -9.90 -12.89 -17.69
C GLU A 23 -8.62 -13.61 -17.30
N HIS A 24 -7.59 -12.85 -16.93
CA HIS A 24 -6.56 -13.32 -16.03
C HIS A 24 -7.38 -13.70 -14.82
N ARG A 25 -7.60 -15.01 -14.67
CA ARG A 25 -7.97 -15.55 -13.38
C ARG A 25 -6.85 -15.06 -12.48
N LEU A 26 -7.17 -14.07 -11.65
CA LEU A 26 -6.34 -13.62 -10.56
C LEU A 26 -6.21 -14.86 -9.67
N ASP A 27 -5.21 -15.69 -9.96
CA ASP A 27 -4.87 -16.86 -9.17
C ASP A 27 -4.25 -16.36 -7.86
N GLY A 28 -4.97 -15.54 -7.10
CA GLY A 28 -4.55 -14.97 -5.81
C GLY A 28 -3.22 -14.21 -5.81
N ASP A 29 -2.58 -14.03 -6.97
CA ASP A 29 -1.27 -13.44 -7.14
C ASP A 29 -1.44 -12.00 -7.62
N CYS A 30 -0.68 -11.10 -7.04
CA CYS A 30 -0.83 -9.66 -7.24
C CYS A 30 0.05 -9.21 -8.40
N ASP A 31 0.34 -10.10 -9.36
CA ASP A 31 1.21 -9.88 -10.53
C ASP A 31 2.56 -9.23 -10.17
N GLY A 32 3.11 -9.54 -8.98
CA GLY A 32 4.35 -8.96 -8.48
C GLY A 32 4.27 -7.48 -8.07
N MET A 33 3.06 -6.93 -7.92
CA MET A 33 2.83 -5.54 -7.50
C MET A 33 3.09 -5.31 -6.01
N CYS A 34 3.07 -6.37 -5.20
CA CYS A 34 3.37 -6.27 -3.77
C CYS A 34 4.87 -6.38 -3.54
N GLN A 35 5.34 -5.71 -2.50
CA GLN A 35 6.73 -5.76 -2.06
C GLN A 35 6.79 -6.43 -0.68
N PRO A 36 7.00 -7.76 -0.63
CA PRO A 36 7.14 -8.46 0.63
C PRO A 36 8.33 -7.91 1.41
N TYR A 37 8.13 -7.62 2.70
CA TYR A 37 9.19 -7.12 3.56
C TYR A 37 10.28 -8.16 3.82
N GLY A 38 9.96 -9.44 3.63
CA GLY A 38 10.92 -10.55 3.67
C GLY A 38 10.61 -11.58 4.76
N PRO A 39 11.45 -12.63 4.87
CA PRO A 39 11.17 -13.79 5.72
C PRO A 39 11.20 -13.48 7.23
N THR A 40 11.81 -12.37 7.64
CA THR A 40 11.83 -11.91 9.04
C THR A 40 10.45 -11.42 9.50
N ARG A 41 9.60 -10.99 8.57
CA ARG A 41 8.25 -10.46 8.84
C ARG A 41 7.21 -11.02 7.88
N PRO A 42 6.84 -12.31 8.03
CA PRO A 42 5.86 -12.95 7.15
C PRO A 42 4.50 -12.24 7.22
N GLY A 43 3.85 -12.11 6.07
CA GLY A 43 2.54 -11.47 5.91
C GLY A 43 2.56 -9.95 5.74
N VAL A 44 3.73 -9.31 5.76
CA VAL A 44 3.91 -7.85 5.55
C VAL A 44 4.29 -7.59 4.10
N GLY A 45 3.49 -6.76 3.41
CA GLY A 45 3.68 -6.44 1.98
C GLY A 45 3.47 -7.63 1.05
N GLU A 46 2.81 -8.70 1.50
CA GLU A 46 2.56 -9.91 0.73
C GLU A 46 1.25 -9.82 -0.04
N CYS A 47 1.15 -10.57 -1.14
CA CYS A 47 -0.13 -10.70 -1.83
C CYS A 47 -1.08 -11.62 -1.06
N LYS A 48 -2.29 -11.14 -0.78
CA LYS A 48 -3.36 -11.93 -0.19
C LYS A 48 -4.69 -11.60 -0.84
N ASP A 49 -5.34 -12.62 -1.39
CA ASP A 49 -6.65 -12.49 -2.04
C ASP A 49 -6.66 -11.41 -3.15
N GLY A 50 -5.56 -11.27 -3.88
CA GLY A 50 -5.41 -10.28 -4.96
C GLY A 50 -5.18 -8.84 -4.50
N MET A 51 -4.91 -8.63 -3.21
CA MET A 51 -4.56 -7.33 -2.64
C MET A 51 -3.25 -7.42 -1.85
N CYS A 52 -2.42 -6.38 -1.93
CA CYS A 52 -1.22 -6.31 -1.10
C CYS A 52 -1.61 -6.04 0.35
N THR A 53 -1.07 -6.82 1.28
CA THR A 53 -1.16 -6.48 2.70
C THR A 53 -0.35 -5.21 2.98
N PRO A 54 -0.66 -4.49 4.08
CA PRO A 54 0.15 -3.35 4.49
C PRO A 54 1.63 -3.72 4.60
N THR A 55 2.49 -2.76 4.26
CA THR A 55 3.94 -2.90 4.34
C THR A 55 4.55 -1.75 5.13
N PHE A 56 5.76 -1.96 5.66
CA PHE A 56 6.56 -0.84 6.12
C PHE A 56 7.00 -0.01 4.90
N GLY A 57 6.80 1.30 4.98
CA GLY A 57 7.21 2.27 3.97
C GLY A 57 8.70 2.59 4.06
N GLU A 58 9.10 3.71 3.46
CA GLU A 58 10.49 4.16 3.47
C GLU A 58 11.01 4.49 4.88
N CYS A 59 12.33 4.39 5.04
CA CYS A 59 13.06 4.87 6.22
C CYS A 59 12.97 6.39 6.30
N ILE A 60 12.48 6.90 7.43
CA ILE A 60 12.29 8.33 7.66
C ILE A 60 12.96 8.73 8.98
N THR A 61 13.66 9.86 8.98
CA THR A 61 14.35 10.35 10.18
C THR A 61 13.44 11.21 11.05
N LYS A 62 13.77 11.31 12.34
CA LYS A 62 12.98 12.07 13.33
C LYS A 62 12.81 13.56 13.06
N ASP A 63 13.63 14.12 12.19
CA ASP A 63 13.57 15.54 11.84
C ASP A 63 12.57 15.82 10.70
N GLU A 64 12.00 14.77 10.09
CA GLU A 64 11.14 14.85 8.91
C GLU A 64 9.64 14.70 9.22
N ILE A 65 9.30 13.95 10.27
CA ILE A 65 7.90 13.65 10.64
C ILE A 65 7.67 13.75 12.15
N THR A 66 6.41 13.91 12.55
CA THR A 66 5.97 13.73 13.93
C THR A 66 5.17 12.45 14.11
N THR A 67 4.39 12.06 13.10
CA THR A 67 3.44 10.92 13.15
C THR A 67 3.60 9.99 11.95
N CYS A 68 3.13 8.74 12.08
CA CYS A 68 3.16 7.81 10.96
C CYS A 68 2.10 8.09 9.88
N SER A 69 1.04 8.82 10.23
CA SER A 69 0.09 9.35 9.25
C SER A 69 0.78 10.27 8.25
N GLU A 70 1.54 11.25 8.74
CA GLU A 70 2.34 12.17 7.89
C GLU A 70 3.33 11.40 7.00
N ALA A 71 4.02 10.40 7.56
CA ALA A 71 4.97 9.57 6.83
C ALA A 71 4.34 8.83 5.64
N CYS A 72 3.19 8.20 5.86
CA CYS A 72 2.50 7.46 4.81
C CYS A 72 1.87 8.40 3.77
N GLU A 73 1.36 9.56 4.18
CA GLU A 73 0.81 10.56 3.26
C GLU A 73 1.85 11.09 2.27
N VAL A 74 3.09 11.31 2.72
CA VAL A 74 4.21 11.70 1.84
C VAL A 74 4.46 10.65 0.75
N GLN A 75 4.25 9.38 1.07
CA GLN A 75 4.38 8.24 0.16
C GLN A 75 3.08 7.96 -0.64
N GLY A 76 2.08 8.84 -0.55
CA GLY A 76 0.79 8.66 -1.23
C GLY A 76 -0.01 7.46 -0.71
N SER A 77 0.25 7.04 0.53
CA SER A 77 -0.33 5.88 1.20
C SER A 77 -1.10 6.29 2.46
N VAL A 78 -1.77 5.33 3.10
CA VAL A 78 -2.51 5.53 4.36
C VAL A 78 -1.87 4.70 5.46
N CYS A 79 -1.66 5.30 6.63
CA CYS A 79 -1.13 4.59 7.78
C CYS A 79 -2.11 3.51 8.29
N VAL A 80 -1.59 2.35 8.68
CA VAL A 80 -2.37 1.22 9.21
C VAL A 80 -1.91 0.88 10.62
N GLU A 81 -2.78 1.13 11.59
CA GLU A 81 -2.53 0.78 12.99
C GLU A 81 -2.41 -0.73 13.15
N ASN A 82 -1.31 -1.19 13.75
CA ASN A 82 -1.06 -2.62 14.01
C ASN A 82 -1.10 -3.52 12.77
N GLY A 83 -0.98 -2.93 11.57
CA GLY A 83 -1.15 -3.63 10.30
C GLY A 83 0.05 -4.49 9.89
N CYS A 84 1.24 -4.16 10.36
CA CYS A 84 2.49 -4.74 9.89
C CYS A 84 3.15 -5.55 11.02
N ALA A 85 3.03 -6.87 10.94
CA ALA A 85 3.49 -7.80 11.98
C ALA A 85 2.96 -7.42 13.40
N GLY A 86 1.74 -6.86 13.46
CA GLY A 86 1.08 -6.46 14.70
C GLY A 86 1.45 -5.08 15.24
N GLY A 87 2.27 -4.29 14.55
CA GLY A 87 2.57 -2.91 14.94
C GLY A 87 2.34 -1.91 13.82
N THR A 88 2.43 -0.65 14.20
CA THR A 88 2.19 0.53 13.37
C THR A 88 3.49 1.09 12.81
N TYR A 89 4.61 0.86 13.50
CA TYR A 89 5.93 1.28 12.98
C TYR A 89 7.07 0.46 13.57
N LEU A 90 8.19 0.46 12.84
CA LEU A 90 9.49 0.00 13.30
C LEU A 90 10.35 1.18 13.63
N ILE A 91 11.10 1.08 14.73
CA ILE A 91 12.01 2.14 15.12
C ILE A 91 13.44 1.62 15.30
N TYR A 92 14.39 2.43 14.83
CA TYR A 92 15.80 2.10 14.70
C TYR A 92 16.68 3.17 15.33
N ALA A 93 17.76 2.72 15.99
CA ALA A 93 18.72 3.62 16.63
C ALA A 93 19.41 4.55 15.62
N VAL A 94 19.71 4.03 14.43
CA VAL A 94 20.40 4.72 13.33
C VAL A 94 19.77 4.33 11.98
N GLU A 95 19.91 5.20 10.99
CA GLU A 95 19.35 5.05 9.64
C GLU A 95 19.91 3.84 8.88
N GLU A 96 21.21 3.56 9.02
CA GLU A 96 21.88 2.41 8.40
C GLU A 96 21.17 1.07 8.71
N TRP A 97 20.69 0.90 9.95
CA TRP A 97 19.99 -0.34 10.35
C TRP A 97 18.59 -0.43 9.74
N CYS A 98 17.98 0.71 9.43
CA CYS A 98 16.70 0.77 8.74
C CYS A 98 16.86 0.35 7.28
N GLU A 99 17.82 0.94 6.56
CA GLU A 99 18.08 0.65 5.14
C GLU A 99 18.51 -0.81 4.91
N GLU A 100 19.23 -1.41 5.86
CA GLU A 100 19.62 -2.81 5.81
C GLU A 100 18.52 -3.78 6.25
N HIS A 101 17.37 -3.25 6.72
CA HIS A 101 16.29 -3.99 7.36
C HIS A 101 16.82 -4.93 8.47
N ASP A 102 17.75 -4.42 9.27
CA ASP A 102 18.38 -5.19 10.35
C ASP A 102 17.36 -5.55 11.45
N ASP A 103 17.56 -6.71 12.07
CA ASP A 103 16.68 -7.21 13.14
C ASP A 103 16.76 -6.35 14.44
N GLY A 104 17.65 -5.35 14.51
CA GLY A 104 17.76 -4.38 15.60
C GLY A 104 16.56 -3.43 15.78
N SER A 105 15.55 -3.52 14.92
CA SER A 105 14.30 -2.76 15.03
C SER A 105 13.45 -3.14 16.25
N THR A 106 12.69 -2.19 16.78
CA THR A 106 11.58 -2.48 17.71
C THR A 106 10.24 -2.23 17.02
N ASN A 107 9.32 -3.19 17.11
CA ASN A 107 7.96 -3.04 16.58
C ASN A 107 7.03 -2.40 17.62
N ILE A 108 6.38 -1.29 17.28
CA ILE A 108 5.56 -0.51 18.21
C ILE A 108 4.12 -0.40 17.73
N SER A 109 3.18 -0.56 18.67
CA SER A 109 1.73 -0.59 18.46
C SER A 109 1.06 0.67 19.00
N HIS A 110 1.29 1.81 18.34
CA HIS A 110 0.61 3.09 18.65
C HIS A 110 -0.40 3.47 17.55
N GLY A 111 -1.25 4.46 17.81
CA GLY A 111 -2.12 5.04 16.80
C GLY A 111 -1.36 5.80 15.72
N CYS A 112 -1.92 5.88 14.52
CA CYS A 112 -1.27 6.52 13.36
C CYS A 112 -1.04 8.02 13.53
N GLU A 113 -1.95 8.68 14.25
CA GLU A 113 -1.91 10.11 14.58
C GLU A 113 -1.14 10.39 15.89
N GLU A 114 -0.73 9.33 16.61
CA GLU A 114 0.08 9.51 17.81
C GLU A 114 1.52 9.87 17.43
N PRO A 115 2.19 10.76 18.20
CA PRO A 115 3.59 11.04 17.98
C PRO A 115 4.43 9.77 18.07
N VAL A 116 5.40 9.62 17.17
CA VAL A 116 6.37 8.53 17.22
C VAL A 116 7.15 8.62 18.54
N ASP A 117 7.19 7.51 19.30
CA ASP A 117 7.97 7.43 20.54
C ASP A 117 9.46 7.21 20.23
N TRP A 118 10.15 8.32 19.95
CA TRP A 118 11.54 8.29 19.50
C TRP A 118 12.51 7.71 20.53
N GLN A 119 12.28 7.90 21.83
CA GLN A 119 13.24 7.53 22.88
C GLN A 119 14.69 7.94 22.54
N VAL A 120 15.59 6.96 22.34
CA VAL A 120 16.99 7.15 21.95
C VAL A 120 17.25 6.88 20.46
N ASN A 121 16.19 6.62 19.70
CA ASN A 121 16.22 6.26 18.29
C ASN A 121 16.18 7.48 17.37
N SER A 122 16.43 7.26 16.09
CA SER A 122 16.53 8.35 15.11
C SER A 122 15.79 8.11 13.80
N THR A 123 15.42 6.85 13.50
CA THR A 123 14.82 6.46 12.22
C THR A 123 13.64 5.53 12.44
N VAL A 124 12.64 5.61 11.57
CA VAL A 124 11.39 4.84 11.63
C VAL A 124 10.97 4.38 10.23
N GLU A 125 10.34 3.21 10.15
CA GLU A 125 9.48 2.84 9.02
C GLU A 125 8.05 2.70 9.50
N CYS A 126 7.12 3.41 8.87
CA CYS A 126 5.71 3.37 9.22
C CYS A 126 4.96 2.31 8.41
N CYS A 127 4.01 1.63 9.05
CA CYS A 127 3.13 0.68 8.39
C CYS A 127 2.10 1.41 7.54
N CYS A 128 2.21 1.27 6.23
CA CYS A 128 1.39 1.95 5.24
C CYS A 128 0.66 0.95 4.32
N ALA A 129 -0.48 1.35 3.79
CA ALA A 129 -1.21 0.66 2.73
C ALA A 129 -1.55 1.63 1.59
N GLN A 130 -1.49 1.11 0.36
CA GLN A 130 -1.87 1.83 -0.86
C GLN A 130 -3.39 1.83 -1.08
#